data_AF-A0A7J5VW16-F1
#
_entry.id   AF-A0A7J5VW16-F1
#
_cell.length_a   1.000
_cell.length_b   1.000
_cell.length_c   1.000
_cell.angle_alpha   90.00
_cell.angle_beta   90.00
_cell.angle_gamma   90.00
#
_symmetry.space_group_name_H-M   'P 1'
#
loop_
_entity.id
_entity.type
_entity.pdbx_description
1 polymer ?
#
loop_
_entity_poly.entity_id
_entity_poly.type
_entity_poly.pdbx_seq_one_letter_code
_entity_poly.pdbx_strand_id
1 'polypeptide(L)'
;MEYTGYVVCDCYQKGKTLDPPHKEYVRFDKKGLHIYIPKEIMKQEKKVGSEMEADFYKWKTNACEHEDMVLEEEYFSNSWGWSDFRTFINDSGGKLKFPVLTKYLPKTCGGILRASRANEILKELALLEALRPVRERVTLIEIKSGDVLATSSSDEPLFMSTAYKHNFYLDRSGFFIVPNIYGKDRMKFELFRSVNFVQHSRGIGKYTYTDVSTGSSIECTHCLYPMRGLEPIVDYEFEIRYEPDYDWVHDIINSLKILAEASVKTGNPVHWC
;
A
#
# COMPACT_ATOMS: atom_id res chain seq x y z
N MET A 1 6.07 -1.21 -4.28
CA MET A 1 5.94 0.24 -4.51
C MET A 1 4.82 0.70 -3.61
N GLU A 2 5.14 1.68 -2.79
CA GLU A 2 4.25 2.23 -1.75
C GLU A 2 3.66 3.53 -2.28
N TYR A 3 2.45 3.85 -1.84
CA TYR A 3 1.77 5.09 -2.16
C TYR A 3 1.71 5.91 -0.89
N THR A 4 2.43 7.04 -0.90
CA THR A 4 2.43 8.00 0.20
C THR A 4 2.05 9.37 -0.35
N GLY A 5 1.75 10.30 0.55
CA GLY A 5 1.60 11.69 0.19
C GLY A 5 1.94 12.61 1.34
N TYR A 6 2.31 13.84 1.01
CA TYR A 6 2.69 14.83 2.00
C TYR A 6 2.20 16.23 1.65
N VAL A 7 2.09 17.08 2.66
CA VAL A 7 1.82 18.52 2.52
C VAL A 7 2.96 19.29 3.18
N VAL A 8 3.52 20.25 2.45
CA VAL A 8 4.54 21.16 3.02
C VAL A 8 3.91 22.21 3.92
N CYS A 9 4.60 22.58 5.00
CA CYS A 9 4.19 23.67 5.88
C CYS A 9 4.18 25.03 5.16
N ASP A 10 3.54 26.03 5.76
CA ASP A 10 3.51 27.40 5.24
C ASP A 10 4.51 28.35 5.92
N CYS A 11 5.50 27.79 6.63
CA CYS A 11 6.49 28.55 7.38
C CYS A 11 7.32 29.48 6.49
N TYR A 12 7.72 29.04 5.29
CA TYR A 12 8.48 29.87 4.35
C TYR A 12 7.66 31.08 3.89
N GLN A 13 6.41 30.85 3.51
CA GLN A 13 5.46 31.88 3.07
C GLN A 13 5.19 32.90 4.17
N LYS A 14 5.22 32.45 5.44
CA LYS A 14 5.07 33.30 6.63
C LYS A 14 6.37 33.92 7.15
N GLY A 15 7.51 33.67 6.50
CA GLY A 15 8.81 34.18 6.94
C GLY A 15 9.30 33.60 8.27
N LYS A 16 8.88 32.38 8.62
CA LYS A 16 9.25 31.66 9.86
C LYS A 16 10.42 30.69 9.68
N THR A 17 10.96 30.57 8.48
CA THR A 17 12.13 29.71 8.21
C THR A 17 13.43 30.49 8.43
N LEU A 18 14.53 29.77 8.61
CA LEU A 18 15.87 30.30 8.35
C LEU A 18 15.95 30.83 6.89
N ASP A 19 16.79 31.81 6.63
CA ASP A 19 16.99 32.30 5.26
C ASP A 19 17.56 31.18 4.37
N PRO A 20 16.97 30.91 3.20
CA PRO A 20 17.47 29.86 2.33
C PRO A 20 18.78 30.28 1.65
N PRO A 21 19.68 29.33 1.38
CA PRO A 21 20.77 29.57 0.45
C PRO A 21 20.18 29.88 -0.93
N HIS A 22 20.89 30.70 -1.71
CA HIS A 22 20.51 30.99 -3.11
C HIS A 22 19.07 31.51 -3.24
N LYS A 23 18.63 32.35 -2.29
CA LYS A 23 17.26 32.88 -2.16
C LYS A 23 16.70 33.46 -3.47
N GLU A 24 17.55 34.07 -4.28
CA GLU A 24 17.23 34.60 -5.61
C GLU A 24 16.73 33.54 -6.61
N TYR A 25 17.02 32.26 -6.36
CA TYR A 25 16.58 31.11 -7.16
C TYR A 25 15.48 30.28 -6.48
N VAL A 26 15.19 30.52 -5.20
CA VAL A 26 14.10 29.82 -4.50
C VAL A 26 12.75 30.31 -5.01
N ARG A 27 11.86 29.37 -5.32
CA ARG A 27 10.51 29.63 -5.84
C ARG A 27 9.49 28.84 -5.04
N PHE A 28 8.35 29.47 -4.80
CA PHE A 28 7.17 28.82 -4.27
C PHE A 28 6.03 29.01 -5.28
N ASP A 29 5.62 27.93 -5.94
CA ASP A 29 4.54 27.98 -6.93
C ASP A 29 3.59 26.77 -6.80
N LYS A 30 2.82 26.48 -7.84
CA LYS A 30 1.90 25.33 -7.90
C LYS A 30 2.57 23.96 -7.62
N LYS A 31 3.90 23.85 -7.73
CA LYS A 31 4.71 22.67 -7.42
C LYS A 31 5.29 22.70 -6.01
N GLY A 32 4.88 23.64 -5.17
CA GLY A 32 5.46 23.85 -3.84
C GLY A 32 6.82 24.54 -3.89
N LEU A 33 7.54 24.43 -2.78
CA LEU A 33 8.85 25.06 -2.59
C LEU A 33 9.95 24.28 -3.32
N HIS A 34 10.65 24.96 -4.22
CA HIS A 34 11.74 24.38 -4.99
C HIS A 34 12.79 25.44 -5.35
N ILE A 35 13.98 25.00 -5.75
CA ILE A 35 15.01 25.86 -6.33
C ILE A 35 14.92 25.81 -7.86
N TYR A 36 14.93 26.98 -8.51
CA TYR A 36 14.96 27.12 -9.97
C TYR A 36 16.32 27.68 -10.40
N ILE A 37 17.24 26.79 -10.76
CA ILE A 37 18.56 27.16 -11.24
C ILE A 37 18.51 27.35 -12.77
N PRO A 38 18.91 28.52 -13.31
CA PRO A 38 19.01 28.75 -14.75
C PRO A 38 19.83 27.67 -15.47
N LYS A 39 19.41 27.30 -16.68
CA LYS A 39 20.06 26.23 -17.46
C LYS A 39 21.50 26.57 -17.81
N GLU A 40 21.81 27.85 -17.92
CA GLU A 40 23.13 28.39 -18.23
C GLU A 40 24.12 28.00 -17.13
N ILE A 41 23.74 28.19 -15.86
CA ILE A 41 24.52 27.79 -14.68
C ILE A 41 24.68 26.26 -14.64
N MET A 42 23.58 25.53 -14.85
CA MET A 42 23.59 24.06 -14.86
C MET A 42 24.49 23.46 -15.96
N LYS A 43 24.66 24.15 -17.10
CA LYS A 43 25.45 23.68 -18.24
C LYS A 43 26.92 24.10 -18.18
N GLN A 44 27.18 25.34 -17.77
CA GLN A 44 28.52 25.91 -17.76
C GLN A 44 29.31 25.43 -16.55
N GLU A 45 28.64 25.28 -15.40
CA GLU A 45 29.26 24.95 -14.13
C GLU A 45 28.42 23.88 -13.43
N LYS A 46 28.32 22.69 -14.04
CA LYS A 46 27.49 21.58 -13.54
C LYS A 46 27.70 21.29 -12.05
N LYS A 47 28.94 21.44 -11.56
CA LYS A 47 29.28 21.28 -10.14
C LYS A 47 28.60 22.34 -9.26
N VAL A 48 28.64 23.60 -9.66
CA VAL A 48 28.02 24.72 -8.94
C VAL A 48 26.51 24.55 -8.89
N GLY A 49 25.87 24.21 -10.02
CA GLY A 49 24.43 23.94 -10.04
C GLY A 49 24.02 22.80 -9.10
N SER A 50 24.76 21.69 -9.10
CA SER A 50 24.51 20.58 -8.17
C SER A 50 24.77 20.93 -6.70
N GLU A 51 25.77 21.78 -6.41
CA GLU A 51 26.04 22.27 -5.05
C GLU A 51 24.90 23.17 -4.56
N MET A 52 24.38 24.05 -5.40
CA MET A 52 23.22 24.89 -5.08
C MET A 52 21.96 24.07 -4.78
N GLU A 53 21.70 23.00 -5.55
CA GLU A 53 20.61 22.06 -5.26
C GLU A 53 20.84 21.36 -3.91
N ALA A 54 22.05 20.86 -3.67
CA ALA A 54 22.40 20.17 -2.43
C ALA A 54 22.26 21.09 -1.21
N ASP A 55 22.72 22.33 -1.28
CA ASP A 55 22.60 23.33 -0.23
C ASP A 55 21.13 23.65 0.06
N PHE A 56 20.29 23.78 -0.98
CA PHE A 56 18.85 23.98 -0.81
C PHE A 56 18.17 22.80 -0.12
N TYR A 57 18.42 21.56 -0.56
CA TYR A 57 17.84 20.37 0.09
C TYR A 57 18.34 20.19 1.52
N LYS A 58 19.62 20.47 1.78
CA LYS A 58 20.18 20.47 3.13
C LYS A 58 19.55 21.53 4.03
N TRP A 59 19.28 22.72 3.50
CA TRP A 59 18.56 23.75 4.24
C TRP A 59 17.14 23.30 4.57
N LYS A 60 16.41 22.68 3.64
CA LYS A 60 15.04 22.21 3.89
C LYS A 60 14.91 21.28 5.10
N THR A 61 15.91 20.44 5.37
CA THR A 61 15.84 19.45 6.47
C THR A 61 15.63 20.09 7.85
N ASN A 62 16.14 21.31 8.05
CA ASN A 62 16.10 22.01 9.34
C ASN A 62 15.74 23.50 9.23
N ALA A 63 15.20 23.93 8.08
CA ALA A 63 14.82 25.33 7.83
C ALA A 63 13.74 25.84 8.78
N CYS A 64 12.92 24.93 9.32
CA CYS A 64 11.87 25.24 10.29
C CYS A 64 11.67 24.08 11.28
N GLU A 65 10.73 24.25 12.22
CA GLU A 65 10.35 23.22 13.20
C GLU A 65 9.82 21.93 12.57
N HIS A 66 9.35 21.99 11.33
CA HIS A 66 8.88 20.85 10.55
C HIS A 66 10.04 20.26 9.76
N GLU A 67 10.40 19.00 10.02
CA GLU A 67 11.43 18.26 9.30
C GLU A 67 11.12 18.22 7.80
N ASP A 68 12.12 18.49 6.96
CA ASP A 68 11.99 18.63 5.51
C ASP A 68 10.92 19.61 5.03
N MET A 69 10.46 20.48 5.95
CA MET A 69 9.34 21.40 5.79
C MET A 69 7.99 20.67 5.56
N VAL A 70 7.89 19.41 5.95
CA VAL A 70 6.69 18.57 5.83
C VAL A 70 5.79 18.80 7.05
N LEU A 71 4.57 19.28 6.82
CA LEU A 71 3.58 19.45 7.88
C LEU A 71 2.91 18.12 8.23
N GLU A 72 2.49 17.38 7.21
CA GLU A 72 1.89 16.05 7.35
C GLU A 72 2.42 15.15 6.23
N GLU A 73 2.69 13.89 6.56
CA GLU A 73 3.01 12.82 5.62
C GLU A 73 2.26 11.56 6.02
N GLU A 74 1.64 10.92 5.04
CA GLU A 74 0.76 9.78 5.26
C GLU A 74 1.08 8.64 4.29
N TYR A 75 1.04 7.43 4.82
CA TYR A 75 1.06 6.20 4.05
C TYR A 75 -0.36 5.77 3.73
N PHE A 76 -0.65 5.47 2.47
CA PHE A 76 -1.96 4.95 2.08
C PHE A 76 -1.96 3.43 1.99
N SER A 77 -1.13 2.89 1.10
CA SER A 77 -1.08 1.46 0.82
C SER A 77 0.09 1.10 -0.08
N ASN A 78 0.27 -0.20 -0.33
CA ASN A 78 1.07 -0.69 -1.43
C ASN A 78 0.32 -0.56 -2.77
N SER A 79 0.97 -0.91 -3.89
CA SER A 79 0.36 -0.83 -5.23
C SER A 79 -0.96 -1.57 -5.38
N TRP A 80 -1.14 -2.69 -4.68
CA TRP A 80 -2.35 -3.50 -4.77
C TRP A 80 -3.49 -2.84 -4.02
N GLY A 81 -3.30 -2.51 -2.74
CA GLY A 81 -4.35 -1.85 -1.96
C GLY A 81 -4.72 -0.47 -2.52
N TRP A 82 -3.77 0.26 -3.10
CA TRP A 82 -4.07 1.52 -3.81
C TRP A 82 -4.86 1.30 -5.11
N SER A 83 -4.60 0.20 -5.83
CA SER A 83 -5.39 -0.17 -7.00
C SER A 83 -6.81 -0.54 -6.59
N ASP A 84 -6.96 -1.38 -5.56
CA ASP A 84 -8.24 -1.83 -5.03
C ASP A 84 -9.08 -0.65 -4.53
N PHE A 85 -8.47 0.31 -3.82
CA PHE A 85 -9.15 1.52 -3.37
C PHE A 85 -9.71 2.36 -4.54
N ARG A 86 -8.94 2.50 -5.63
CA ARG A 86 -9.42 3.22 -6.83
C ARG A 86 -10.52 2.46 -7.55
N THR A 87 -10.45 1.13 -7.62
CA THR A 87 -11.53 0.29 -8.15
C THR A 87 -12.80 0.49 -7.34
N PHE A 88 -12.71 0.46 -6.02
CA PHE A 88 -13.84 0.72 -5.14
C PHE A 88 -14.48 2.10 -5.34
N ILE A 89 -13.70 3.16 -5.54
CA ILE A 89 -14.25 4.48 -5.89
C ILE A 89 -15.03 4.42 -7.21
N ASN A 90 -14.48 3.74 -8.22
CA ASN A 90 -15.15 3.59 -9.53
C ASN A 90 -16.46 2.81 -9.40
N ASP A 91 -16.45 1.69 -8.69
CA ASP A 91 -17.62 0.83 -8.50
C ASP A 91 -18.70 1.50 -7.64
N SER A 92 -18.28 2.38 -6.73
CA SER A 92 -19.19 3.15 -5.87
C SER A 92 -19.85 4.36 -6.56
N GLY A 93 -19.64 4.53 -7.86
CA GLY A 93 -20.24 5.60 -8.67
C GLY A 93 -19.23 6.46 -9.44
N GLY A 94 -17.93 6.23 -9.24
CA GLY A 94 -16.83 6.79 -10.04
C GLY A 94 -16.97 8.28 -10.32
N LYS A 95 -16.74 8.70 -11.57
CA LYS A 95 -16.79 10.13 -11.95
C LYS A 95 -18.14 10.81 -11.72
N LEU A 96 -19.24 10.06 -11.65
CA LEU A 96 -20.58 10.63 -11.45
C LEU A 96 -20.78 11.07 -10.00
N LYS A 97 -20.25 10.29 -9.04
CA LYS A 97 -20.41 10.56 -7.61
C LYS A 97 -19.17 11.15 -6.95
N PHE A 98 -17.99 10.80 -7.46
CA PHE A 98 -16.66 11.16 -6.94
C PHE A 98 -15.76 11.75 -8.04
N PRO A 99 -16.18 12.85 -8.70
CA PRO A 99 -15.45 13.44 -9.82
C PRO A 99 -14.03 13.90 -9.47
N VAL A 100 -13.79 14.39 -8.25
CA VAL A 100 -12.49 14.92 -7.83
C VAL A 100 -11.55 13.78 -7.44
N LEU A 101 -11.98 12.83 -6.61
CA LEU A 101 -11.19 11.65 -6.27
C LEU A 101 -10.79 10.86 -7.53
N THR A 102 -11.76 10.59 -8.42
CA THR A 102 -11.49 9.84 -9.66
C THR A 102 -10.49 10.54 -10.58
N LYS A 103 -10.42 11.87 -10.52
CA LYS A 103 -9.55 12.69 -11.38
C LYS A 103 -8.15 12.90 -10.80
N TYR A 104 -8.06 13.15 -9.49
CA TYR A 104 -6.84 13.67 -8.86
C TYR A 104 -6.08 12.64 -8.02
N LEU A 105 -6.68 11.50 -7.70
CA LEU A 105 -5.91 10.42 -7.07
C LEU A 105 -4.82 9.91 -8.03
N PRO A 106 -3.58 9.74 -7.56
CA PRO A 106 -2.46 9.30 -8.39
C PRO A 106 -2.73 7.93 -8.99
N LYS A 107 -2.38 7.77 -10.27
CA LYS A 107 -2.36 6.44 -10.92
C LYS A 107 -1.02 5.73 -10.80
N THR A 108 0.01 6.51 -10.53
CA THR A 108 1.41 6.15 -10.34
C THR A 108 1.96 7.10 -9.30
N CYS A 109 3.07 6.75 -8.66
CA CYS A 109 3.88 7.65 -7.86
C CYS A 109 4.10 8.99 -8.59
N GLY A 110 3.84 10.10 -7.91
CA GLY A 110 3.96 11.44 -8.47
C GLY A 110 2.64 12.15 -8.82
N GLY A 111 2.71 13.47 -8.84
CA GLY A 111 1.58 14.36 -9.12
C GLY A 111 1.24 15.23 -7.91
N ILE A 112 0.22 16.07 -8.07
CA ILE A 112 -0.23 16.98 -7.02
C ILE A 112 -1.75 17.08 -6.96
N LEU A 113 -2.27 17.27 -5.76
CA LEU A 113 -3.60 17.83 -5.53
C LEU A 113 -3.43 19.31 -5.17
N ARG A 114 -4.04 20.21 -5.94
CA ARG A 114 -4.03 21.63 -5.61
C ARG A 114 -4.89 21.90 -4.38
N ALA A 115 -4.44 22.80 -3.51
CA ALA A 115 -5.19 23.22 -2.32
C ALA A 115 -6.61 23.71 -2.63
N SER A 116 -6.81 24.35 -3.80
CA SER A 116 -8.14 24.78 -4.25
C SER A 116 -9.15 23.64 -4.44
N ARG A 117 -8.71 22.38 -4.50
CA ARG A 117 -9.54 21.18 -4.61
C ARG A 117 -9.64 20.37 -3.33
N ALA A 118 -8.87 20.70 -2.30
CA ALA A 118 -8.80 19.90 -1.07
C ALA A 118 -10.15 19.82 -0.35
N ASN A 119 -10.90 20.93 -0.27
CA ASN A 119 -12.26 20.95 0.29
C ASN A 119 -13.26 20.08 -0.50
N GLU A 120 -13.09 19.94 -1.82
CA GLU A 120 -13.94 19.05 -2.62
C GLU A 120 -13.60 17.57 -2.35
N ILE A 121 -12.31 17.25 -2.21
CA ILE A 121 -11.87 15.91 -1.80
C ILE A 121 -12.42 15.54 -0.43
N LEU A 122 -12.35 16.44 0.57
CA LEU A 122 -12.89 16.17 1.91
C LEU A 122 -14.38 15.80 1.87
N LYS A 123 -15.17 16.48 1.04
CA LYS A 123 -16.60 16.17 0.85
C LYS A 123 -16.80 14.80 0.22
N GLU A 124 -16.03 14.46 -0.81
CA GLU A 124 -16.12 13.17 -1.47
C GLU A 124 -15.66 12.02 -0.56
N LEU A 125 -14.62 12.22 0.25
CA LEU A 125 -14.15 11.26 1.25
C LEU A 125 -15.20 10.99 2.33
N ALA A 126 -15.89 12.03 2.81
CA ALA A 126 -16.99 11.87 3.76
C ALA A 126 -18.16 11.07 3.17
N LEU A 127 -18.49 11.30 1.89
CA LEU A 127 -19.51 10.50 1.19
C LEU A 127 -19.08 9.05 1.01
N LEU A 128 -17.80 8.81 0.74
CA LEU A 128 -17.23 7.47 0.55
C LEU A 128 -17.24 6.68 1.86
N GLU A 129 -16.82 7.31 2.96
CA GLU A 129 -16.84 6.73 4.31
C GLU A 129 -18.26 6.37 4.77
N ALA A 130 -19.24 7.21 4.44
CA ALA A 130 -20.65 6.96 4.76
C ALA A 130 -21.23 5.71 4.05
N LEU A 131 -20.59 5.19 3.00
CA LEU A 131 -21.02 3.94 2.36
C LEU A 131 -20.79 2.71 3.23
N ARG A 132 -19.88 2.79 4.21
CA ARG A 132 -19.49 1.67 5.09
C ARG A 132 -19.31 0.36 4.30
N PRO A 133 -18.40 0.35 3.31
CA PRO A 133 -18.25 -0.82 2.45
C PRO A 133 -17.82 -2.01 3.27
N VAL A 134 -18.56 -3.10 3.12
CA VAL A 134 -18.21 -4.39 3.70
C VAL A 134 -17.59 -5.22 2.61
N ARG A 135 -16.38 -5.72 2.84
CA ARG A 135 -15.83 -6.81 2.02
C ARG A 135 -15.73 -8.07 2.85
N GLU A 136 -15.72 -9.21 2.19
CA GLU A 136 -15.37 -10.46 2.86
C GLU A 136 -13.85 -10.57 2.95
N ARG A 137 -13.37 -10.84 4.17
CA ARG A 137 -12.00 -11.17 4.49
C ARG A 137 -11.89 -12.65 4.72
N VAL A 138 -10.95 -13.25 4.01
CA VAL A 138 -10.61 -14.67 4.04
C VAL A 138 -9.33 -14.83 4.86
N THR A 139 -9.40 -15.58 5.95
CA THR A 139 -8.28 -15.77 6.86
C THR A 139 -7.97 -17.25 6.99
N LEU A 140 -6.71 -17.63 6.73
CA LEU A 140 -6.19 -18.95 7.02
C LEU A 140 -5.66 -18.97 8.46
N ILE A 141 -6.15 -19.92 9.25
CA ILE A 141 -5.85 -20.04 10.68
C ILE A 141 -5.43 -21.47 11.01
N GLU A 142 -4.45 -21.65 11.88
CA GLU A 142 -4.19 -22.94 12.53
C GLU A 142 -5.13 -23.08 13.74
N ILE A 143 -5.94 -24.14 13.74
CA ILE A 143 -7.13 -24.23 14.61
C ILE A 143 -6.75 -24.25 16.09
N LYS A 144 -5.69 -24.96 16.47
CA LYS A 144 -5.39 -25.22 17.89
C LYS A 144 -4.78 -24.01 18.60
N SER A 145 -3.86 -23.32 17.94
CA SER A 145 -3.22 -22.10 18.45
C SER A 145 -4.08 -20.86 18.23
N GLY A 146 -4.90 -20.86 17.18
CA GLY A 146 -5.60 -19.66 16.70
C GLY A 146 -4.69 -18.71 15.92
N ASP A 147 -3.47 -19.13 15.58
CA ASP A 147 -2.53 -18.31 14.83
C ASP A 147 -3.06 -18.02 13.42
N VAL A 148 -3.02 -16.75 13.03
CA VAL A 148 -3.35 -16.30 11.67
C VAL A 148 -2.11 -16.42 10.80
N LEU A 149 -2.20 -17.20 9.72
CA LEU A 149 -1.09 -17.42 8.80
C LEU A 149 -1.14 -16.49 7.59
N ALA A 150 -2.34 -16.23 7.09
CA ALA A 150 -2.55 -15.34 5.97
C ALA A 150 -3.96 -14.75 5.99
N THR A 151 -4.09 -13.56 5.43
CA THR A 151 -5.35 -12.86 5.29
C THR A 151 -5.42 -12.27 3.89
N SER A 152 -6.43 -12.66 3.13
CA SER A 152 -6.76 -12.06 1.84
C SER A 152 -8.14 -11.43 1.92
N SER A 153 -8.29 -10.28 1.31
CA SER A 153 -9.59 -9.65 1.16
C SER A 153 -9.78 -9.08 -0.24
N SER A 154 -8.94 -9.53 -1.18
CA SER A 154 -9.02 -9.20 -2.60
C SER A 154 -9.78 -10.31 -3.33
N ASP A 155 -10.33 -9.98 -4.49
CA ASP A 155 -10.83 -10.98 -5.45
C ASP A 155 -9.68 -11.78 -6.10
N GLU A 156 -8.47 -11.22 -6.09
CA GLU A 156 -7.28 -11.86 -6.62
C GLU A 156 -6.62 -12.80 -5.59
N PRO A 157 -6.05 -13.94 -6.03
CA PRO A 157 -5.33 -14.83 -5.12
C PRO A 157 -4.11 -14.19 -4.47
N LEU A 158 -4.06 -14.24 -3.14
CA LEU A 158 -2.91 -13.84 -2.35
C LEU A 158 -1.83 -14.92 -2.45
N PHE A 159 -0.65 -14.55 -2.95
CA PHE A 159 0.54 -15.39 -2.84
C PHE A 159 1.04 -15.41 -1.39
N MET A 160 1.18 -16.60 -0.81
CA MET A 160 1.65 -16.77 0.56
C MET A 160 3.11 -17.15 0.62
N SER A 161 3.50 -18.20 -0.11
CA SER A 161 4.86 -18.72 -0.07
C SER A 161 5.20 -19.53 -1.32
N THR A 162 6.51 -19.71 -1.52
CA THR A 162 7.06 -20.57 -2.57
C THR A 162 7.84 -21.72 -1.96
N ALA A 163 7.66 -22.89 -2.55
CA ALA A 163 8.44 -24.09 -2.35
C ALA A 163 9.07 -24.49 -3.68
N TYR A 164 10.11 -25.32 -3.64
CA TYR A 164 10.86 -25.75 -4.83
C TYR A 164 9.97 -26.10 -6.03
N LYS A 165 8.91 -26.89 -5.82
CA LYS A 165 7.97 -27.31 -6.87
C LYS A 165 6.55 -26.75 -6.73
N HIS A 166 6.26 -25.96 -5.69
CA HIS A 166 4.88 -25.58 -5.37
C HIS A 166 4.79 -24.11 -4.95
N ASN A 167 3.69 -23.45 -5.27
CA ASN A 167 3.36 -22.12 -4.75
C ASN A 167 2.03 -22.21 -4.00
N PHE A 168 1.96 -21.47 -2.90
CA PHE A 168 0.86 -21.51 -1.93
C PHE A 168 0.07 -20.21 -2.05
N TYR A 169 -1.25 -20.34 -2.15
CA TYR A 169 -2.15 -19.22 -2.36
C TYR A 169 -3.38 -19.29 -1.46
N LEU A 170 -4.01 -18.12 -1.28
CA LEU A 170 -5.27 -17.96 -0.59
C LEU A 170 -6.21 -17.07 -1.42
N ASP A 171 -7.42 -17.54 -1.68
CA ASP A 171 -8.49 -16.76 -2.31
C ASP A 171 -9.85 -17.02 -1.63
N ARG A 172 -10.94 -16.45 -2.15
CA ARG A 172 -12.30 -16.65 -1.61
C ARG A 172 -12.77 -18.10 -1.60
N SER A 173 -12.23 -18.95 -2.47
CA SER A 173 -12.56 -20.37 -2.50
C SER A 173 -11.66 -21.22 -1.58
N GLY A 174 -10.76 -20.57 -0.83
CA GLY A 174 -9.95 -21.20 0.21
C GLY A 174 -8.46 -21.22 -0.10
N PHE A 175 -7.74 -22.07 0.63
CA PHE A 175 -6.32 -22.30 0.44
C PHE A 175 -6.10 -23.23 -0.75
N PHE A 176 -5.06 -22.98 -1.55
CA PHE A 176 -4.72 -23.84 -2.66
C PHE A 176 -3.24 -23.83 -3.03
N ILE A 177 -2.82 -24.91 -3.69
CA ILE A 177 -1.44 -25.17 -4.10
C ILE A 177 -1.41 -25.39 -5.60
N VAL A 178 -0.47 -24.72 -6.26
CA VAL A 178 -0.21 -24.85 -7.71
C VAL A 178 1.26 -25.21 -7.94
N PRO A 179 1.63 -25.78 -9.11
CA PRO A 179 3.02 -26.06 -9.40
C PRO A 179 3.82 -24.76 -9.57
N ASN A 180 5.06 -24.78 -9.10
CA ASN A 180 6.02 -23.70 -9.31
C ASN A 180 6.65 -23.80 -10.70
N ILE A 181 5.86 -23.45 -11.71
CA ILE A 181 6.29 -23.39 -13.11
C ILE A 181 6.32 -21.94 -13.60
N TYR A 182 7.27 -21.63 -14.46
CA TYR A 182 7.35 -20.33 -15.11
C TYR A 182 6.30 -20.23 -16.23
N GLY A 183 5.49 -19.16 -16.22
CA GLY A 183 4.53 -18.88 -17.29
C GLY A 183 3.18 -18.33 -16.79
N LYS A 184 2.38 -17.80 -17.73
CA LYS A 184 1.06 -17.21 -17.45
C LYS A 184 -0.02 -18.24 -17.07
N ASP A 185 0.22 -19.52 -17.37
CA ASP A 185 -0.76 -20.60 -17.16
C ASP A 185 -0.62 -21.33 -15.82
N ARG A 186 0.26 -20.86 -14.93
CA ARG A 186 0.54 -21.52 -13.63
C ARG A 186 -0.71 -21.77 -12.76
N MET A 187 -1.72 -20.90 -12.86
CA MET A 187 -2.97 -21.00 -12.08
C MET A 187 -3.96 -22.02 -12.67
N LYS A 188 -3.73 -22.54 -13.88
CA LYS A 188 -4.62 -23.54 -14.51
C LYS A 188 -4.43 -24.95 -13.97
N PHE A 189 -3.38 -25.17 -13.18
CA PHE A 189 -2.99 -26.47 -12.67
C PHE A 189 -3.05 -26.48 -11.14
N GLU A 190 -4.26 -26.36 -10.58
CA GLU A 190 -4.45 -26.54 -9.15
C GLU A 190 -4.19 -28.00 -8.77
N LEU A 191 -3.26 -28.21 -7.84
CA LEU A 191 -2.89 -29.54 -7.35
C LEU A 191 -3.65 -29.91 -6.08
N PHE A 192 -4.04 -28.90 -5.30
CA PHE A 192 -4.76 -29.06 -4.04
C PHE A 192 -5.53 -27.79 -3.75
N ARG A 193 -6.74 -27.94 -3.22
CA ARG A 193 -7.58 -26.84 -2.72
C ARG A 193 -8.38 -27.33 -1.54
N SER A 194 -8.49 -26.52 -0.50
CA SER A 194 -9.23 -26.86 0.70
C SER A 194 -9.62 -25.63 1.52
N VAL A 195 -10.75 -25.74 2.23
CA VAL A 195 -11.17 -24.81 3.28
C VAL A 195 -10.94 -25.36 4.70
N ASN A 196 -10.66 -26.66 4.83
CA ASN A 196 -10.24 -27.31 6.06
C ASN A 196 -9.31 -28.49 5.74
N PHE A 197 -8.05 -28.40 6.17
CA PHE A 197 -7.03 -29.40 5.88
C PHE A 197 -6.08 -29.65 7.04
N VAL A 198 -5.43 -30.81 7.00
CA VAL A 198 -4.38 -31.19 7.95
C VAL A 198 -3.03 -31.20 7.24
N GLN A 199 -2.02 -30.59 7.84
CA GLN A 199 -0.62 -30.78 7.47
C GLN A 199 -0.02 -31.89 8.32
N HIS A 200 0.47 -32.94 7.66
CA HIS A 200 1.20 -34.05 8.27
C HIS A 200 2.69 -33.92 8.05
N SER A 201 3.49 -34.15 9.10
CA SER A 201 4.94 -34.34 8.97
C SER A 201 5.25 -35.76 8.48
N ARG A 202 6.00 -35.89 7.38
CA ARG A 202 6.48 -37.18 6.85
C ARG A 202 8.00 -37.35 6.98
N GLY A 203 8.62 -36.50 7.80
CA GLY A 203 10.06 -36.38 7.95
C GLY A 203 10.57 -35.02 7.46
N ILE A 204 11.87 -34.79 7.67
CA ILE A 204 12.50 -33.48 7.44
C ILE A 204 12.23 -32.98 6.02
N GLY A 205 11.60 -31.81 5.93
CA GLY A 205 11.29 -31.16 4.65
C GLY A 205 10.28 -31.90 3.77
N LYS A 206 9.49 -32.83 4.33
CA LYS A 206 8.45 -33.57 3.62
C LYS A 206 7.12 -33.51 4.36
N TYR A 207 6.13 -32.95 3.70
CA TYR A 207 4.82 -32.67 4.28
C TYR A 207 3.71 -33.20 3.38
N THR A 208 2.63 -33.68 3.97
CA THR A 208 1.40 -34.01 3.25
C THR A 208 0.30 -33.07 3.71
N TYR A 209 -0.40 -32.45 2.78
CA TYR A 209 -1.62 -31.68 3.06
C TYR A 209 -2.82 -32.54 2.66
N THR A 210 -3.74 -32.75 3.59
CA THR A 210 -4.93 -33.60 3.38
C THR A 210 -6.18 -32.79 3.65
N ASP A 211 -7.08 -32.69 2.67
CA ASP A 211 -8.39 -32.08 2.85
C ASP A 211 -9.25 -32.95 3.77
N VAL A 212 -9.81 -32.36 4.81
CA VAL A 212 -10.57 -33.10 5.84
C VAL A 212 -11.85 -33.69 5.27
N SER A 213 -12.49 -33.00 4.33
CA SER A 213 -13.81 -33.38 3.82
C SER A 213 -13.77 -34.50 2.77
N THR A 214 -12.75 -34.48 1.92
CA THR A 214 -12.60 -35.38 0.76
C THR A 214 -11.54 -36.45 0.97
N GLY A 215 -10.61 -36.23 1.90
CA GLY A 215 -9.41 -37.06 2.06
C GLY A 215 -8.39 -36.89 0.93
N SER A 216 -8.61 -35.97 -0.02
CA SER A 216 -7.66 -35.66 -1.08
C SER A 216 -6.38 -35.12 -0.48
N SER A 217 -5.22 -35.54 -1.00
CA SER A 217 -3.93 -35.17 -0.42
C SER A 217 -2.86 -34.85 -1.44
N ILE A 218 -1.94 -33.96 -1.06
CA ILE A 218 -0.75 -33.61 -1.85
C ILE A 218 0.51 -33.66 -1.00
N GLU A 219 1.60 -34.16 -1.57
CA GLU A 219 2.93 -34.07 -0.97
C GLU A 219 3.65 -32.78 -1.37
N CYS A 220 4.33 -32.17 -0.41
CA CYS A 220 5.00 -30.88 -0.55
C CYS A 220 6.28 -30.84 0.28
N THR A 221 7.19 -29.93 -0.08
CA THR A 221 8.46 -29.74 0.63
C THR A 221 8.49 -28.51 1.52
N HIS A 222 7.35 -27.85 1.69
CA HIS A 222 7.22 -26.63 2.47
C HIS A 222 6.29 -26.87 3.65
N CYS A 223 6.76 -26.44 4.81
CA CYS A 223 6.01 -26.43 6.07
C CYS A 223 5.27 -25.10 6.16
N LEU A 224 3.95 -25.15 6.30
CA LEU A 224 3.12 -23.99 6.52
C LEU A 224 3.14 -23.57 8.00
N TYR A 225 3.18 -24.54 8.91
CA TYR A 225 3.24 -24.32 10.36
C TYR A 225 3.98 -25.45 11.09
N PRO A 226 4.78 -25.18 12.14
CA PRO A 226 5.04 -23.88 12.78
C PRO A 226 5.84 -22.92 11.88
N MET A 227 5.54 -21.62 12.02
CA MET A 227 6.30 -20.58 11.32
C MET A 227 7.77 -20.58 11.76
N ARG A 228 8.66 -19.98 10.93
CA ARG A 228 10.11 -19.80 11.18
C ARG A 228 10.99 -21.02 10.99
N GLY A 229 10.57 -21.97 10.16
CA GLY A 229 11.41 -23.10 9.74
C GLY A 229 11.66 -24.13 10.84
N LEU A 230 10.79 -24.16 11.85
CA LEU A 230 10.77 -25.23 12.83
C LEU A 230 10.08 -26.45 12.22
N GLU A 231 10.60 -27.64 12.51
CA GLU A 231 9.97 -28.89 12.06
C GLU A 231 8.72 -29.18 12.90
N PRO A 232 7.58 -29.51 12.26
CA PRO A 232 6.35 -29.85 12.96
C PRO A 232 6.53 -31.16 13.73
N ILE A 233 6.22 -31.10 15.03
CA ILE A 233 6.29 -32.25 15.95
C ILE A 233 4.98 -33.03 16.05
N VAL A 234 3.90 -32.46 15.52
CA VAL A 234 2.56 -33.02 15.45
C VAL A 234 1.90 -32.61 14.13
N ASP A 235 0.76 -33.20 13.83
CA ASP A 235 -0.09 -32.74 12.75
C ASP A 235 -0.80 -31.44 13.15
N TYR A 236 -0.97 -30.53 12.19
CA TYR A 236 -1.62 -29.25 12.38
C TYR A 236 -2.85 -29.15 11.49
N GLU A 237 -3.97 -28.73 12.06
CA GLU A 237 -5.23 -28.56 11.35
C GLU A 237 -5.46 -27.08 11.07
N PHE A 238 -5.95 -26.78 9.88
CA PHE A 238 -6.16 -25.44 9.39
C PHE A 238 -7.57 -25.27 8.89
N GLU A 239 -8.12 -24.08 9.08
CA GLU A 239 -9.39 -23.70 8.51
C GLU A 239 -9.32 -22.33 7.85
N ILE A 240 -10.23 -22.13 6.91
CA ILE A 240 -10.50 -20.83 6.30
C ILE A 240 -11.69 -20.21 7.01
N ARG A 241 -11.49 -19.02 7.59
CA ARG A 241 -12.55 -18.19 8.14
C ARG A 241 -12.92 -17.07 7.17
N TYR A 242 -14.21 -16.81 7.10
CA TYR A 242 -14.80 -15.73 6.32
C TYR A 242 -15.41 -14.73 7.30
N GLU A 243 -14.88 -13.51 7.27
CA GLU A 243 -15.28 -12.46 8.19
C GLU A 243 -15.58 -11.18 7.42
N PRO A 244 -16.60 -10.41 7.80
CA PRO A 244 -16.78 -9.08 7.24
C PRO A 244 -15.64 -8.16 7.68
N ASP A 245 -15.03 -7.48 6.72
CA ASP A 245 -14.01 -6.46 6.90
C ASP A 245 -14.61 -5.10 6.54
N TYR A 246 -14.92 -4.35 7.59
CA TYR A 246 -15.59 -3.05 7.55
C TYR A 246 -14.60 -1.88 7.42
N ASP A 247 -13.32 -2.11 7.72
CA ASP A 247 -12.34 -1.05 7.95
C ASP A 247 -11.28 -0.95 6.86
N TRP A 248 -11.33 -1.82 5.84
CA TRP A 248 -10.29 -1.91 4.83
C TRP A 248 -9.99 -0.64 4.02
N VAL A 249 -10.96 0.27 3.92
CA VAL A 249 -10.77 1.60 3.32
C VAL A 249 -10.57 2.70 4.35
N HIS A 250 -10.85 2.43 5.62
CA HIS A 250 -10.94 3.45 6.66
C HIS A 250 -9.61 4.18 6.83
N ASP A 251 -8.52 3.42 6.93
CA ASP A 251 -7.17 3.99 7.07
C ASP A 251 -6.79 4.85 5.87
N ILE A 252 -7.05 4.37 4.64
CA ILE A 252 -6.77 5.13 3.41
C ILE A 252 -7.58 6.43 3.38
N ILE A 253 -8.87 6.38 3.72
CA ILE A 253 -9.74 7.55 3.77
C ILE A 253 -9.24 8.55 4.82
N ASN A 254 -8.87 8.05 6.01
CA ASN A 254 -8.40 8.89 7.10
C ASN A 254 -7.09 9.61 6.74
N SER A 255 -6.10 8.88 6.22
CA SER A 255 -4.85 9.46 5.72
C SER A 255 -5.09 10.50 4.63
N LEU A 256 -6.01 10.26 3.70
CA LEU A 256 -6.37 11.26 2.68
C LEU A 256 -7.05 12.50 3.27
N LYS A 257 -7.85 12.35 4.34
CA LYS A 257 -8.46 13.49 5.05
C LYS A 257 -7.40 14.34 5.74
N ILE A 258 -6.44 13.72 6.46
CA ILE A 258 -5.33 14.43 7.13
C ILE A 258 -4.59 15.33 6.13
N LEU A 259 -4.17 14.77 5.00
CA LEU A 259 -3.48 15.56 3.96
C LEU A 259 -4.36 16.64 3.35
N ALA A 260 -5.64 16.36 3.07
CA ALA A 260 -6.54 17.36 2.52
C ALA A 260 -6.83 18.49 3.52
N GLU A 261 -6.96 18.21 4.81
CA GLU A 261 -7.10 19.21 5.87
C GLU A 261 -5.84 20.06 6.02
N ALA A 262 -4.65 19.45 6.00
CA ALA A 262 -3.38 20.15 6.00
C ALA A 262 -3.24 21.07 4.77
N SER A 263 -3.68 20.60 3.60
CA SER A 263 -3.69 21.37 2.36
C SER A 263 -4.65 22.57 2.43
N VAL A 264 -5.83 22.41 3.04
CA VAL A 264 -6.77 23.51 3.30
C VAL A 264 -6.16 24.52 4.28
N LYS A 265 -5.56 24.05 5.37
CA LYS A 265 -4.98 24.89 6.44
C LYS A 265 -3.84 25.77 5.94
N THR A 266 -2.98 25.22 5.10
CA THR A 266 -1.77 25.90 4.61
C THR A 266 -1.95 26.62 3.28
N GLY A 267 -2.97 26.22 2.49
CA GLY A 267 -3.08 26.61 1.09
C GLY A 267 -2.06 25.93 0.16
N ASN A 268 -1.29 24.96 0.67
CA ASN A 268 -0.25 24.25 -0.09
C ASN A 268 -0.80 22.95 -0.71
N PRO A 269 -0.30 22.51 -1.86
CA PRO A 269 -0.77 21.28 -2.50
C PRO A 269 -0.38 20.03 -1.70
N VAL A 270 -1.14 18.95 -1.89
CA VAL A 270 -0.70 17.60 -1.53
C VAL A 270 0.20 17.08 -2.64
N HIS A 271 1.34 16.50 -2.28
CA HIS A 271 2.29 15.86 -3.17
C HIS A 271 2.14 14.35 -3.07
N TRP A 272 2.02 13.68 -4.20
CA TRP A 272 1.91 12.22 -4.26
C TRP A 272 3.28 11.58 -4.52
N CYS A 273 3.57 10.50 -3.81
CA CYS A 273 4.82 9.77 -3.85
C CYS A 273 4.62 8.28 -4.11
#